data_AF-A0A9E0HG85-F1
#
_entry.id   AF-A0A9E0HG85-F1
#
_cell.length_a   1.000
_cell.length_b   1.000
_cell.length_c   1.000
_cell.angle_alpha   90.00
_cell.angle_beta   90.00
_cell.angle_gamma   90.00
#
_symmetry.space_group_name_H-M   'P 1'
#
loop_
_entity.id
_entity.type
_entity.pdbx_description
1 polymer ?
#
loop_
_entity_poly.entity_id
_entity_poly.type
_entity_poly.pdbx_seq_one_letter_code
_entity_poly.pdbx_strand_id
1 'polypeptide(L)'
;GSYADAPAVDQTYTNLPGGLGVFRLTRELYTNRGRVWSVENTVDVVSQTAIASLVVPPVTGAIGVAIGTRESGGPSYSQILEAPAPAAYTLDANGLFLPVFVDSPGFDQVNSTVSWTQTADGASPDLTMAQIEIGRSSLKTTWRWRIVAPHDGASVRLPVLPGDGAPLNPAFEDFVFVESVTTAKVPGGYDAVRADAFNVGSLGALAGQLTGRVVIEQSQLLFDSVRRQRASTPRRR
;
A
#
# COMPACT_ATOMS: atom_id res chain seq x y z
N GLY A 1 25.06 20.23 -24.50
CA GLY A 1 24.00 19.33 -24.98
C GLY A 1 22.67 19.96 -24.66
N SER A 2 21.72 19.94 -25.59
CA SER A 2 20.33 20.32 -25.31
C SER A 2 19.60 19.13 -24.70
N TYR A 3 18.83 19.37 -23.65
CA TYR A 3 17.89 18.37 -23.14
C TYR A 3 16.66 18.36 -24.06
N ALA A 4 16.15 17.17 -24.39
CA ALA A 4 14.86 17.06 -25.05
C ALA A 4 13.76 17.46 -24.07
N ASP A 5 12.72 18.13 -24.56
CA ASP A 5 11.56 18.48 -23.74
C ASP A 5 10.86 17.20 -23.25
N ALA A 6 10.47 17.20 -21.98
CA ALA A 6 9.74 16.09 -21.40
C ALA A 6 8.27 16.16 -21.84
N PRO A 7 7.70 15.09 -22.44
CA PRO A 7 6.32 15.09 -22.86
C PRO A 7 5.36 15.13 -21.66
N ALA A 8 4.20 15.73 -21.88
CA ALA A 8 3.07 15.62 -20.97
C ALA A 8 2.33 14.29 -21.21
N VAL A 9 1.89 13.66 -20.12
CA VAL A 9 1.19 12.38 -20.06
C VAL A 9 -0.10 12.62 -19.29
N ASP A 10 -1.23 12.39 -19.96
CA ASP A 10 -2.53 12.53 -19.34
C ASP A 10 -2.90 11.26 -18.57
N GLN A 11 -3.42 11.47 -17.36
CA GLN A 11 -4.03 10.43 -16.55
C GLN A 11 -5.47 10.81 -16.22
N THR A 12 -6.39 9.89 -16.43
CA THR A 12 -7.82 10.06 -16.16
C THR A 12 -8.35 8.86 -15.40
N TYR A 13 -9.04 9.12 -14.30
CA TYR A 13 -9.78 8.13 -13.52
C TYR A 13 -11.25 8.53 -13.53
N THR A 14 -12.14 7.63 -13.93
CA THR A 14 -13.59 7.84 -13.96
C THR A 14 -14.30 6.92 -12.97
N ASN A 15 -15.56 7.20 -12.66
CA ASN A 15 -16.38 6.44 -11.71
C ASN A 15 -15.69 6.23 -10.36
N LEU A 16 -14.95 7.24 -9.92
CA LEU A 16 -14.39 7.29 -8.58
C LEU A 16 -15.54 7.33 -7.55
N PRO A 17 -15.38 6.69 -6.38
CA PRO A 17 -16.41 6.69 -5.34
C PRO A 17 -16.93 8.08 -5.01
N GLY A 18 -18.25 8.19 -4.85
CA GLY A 18 -18.92 9.45 -4.55
C GLY A 18 -18.42 10.07 -3.24
N GLY A 19 -18.43 11.40 -3.16
CA GLY A 19 -17.99 12.14 -1.98
C GLY A 19 -16.48 12.31 -1.83
N LEU A 20 -15.66 11.74 -2.72
CA LEU A 20 -14.24 12.07 -2.80
C LEU A 20 -14.08 13.52 -3.25
N GLY A 21 -13.43 14.35 -2.44
CA GLY A 21 -13.12 15.74 -2.79
C GLY A 21 -11.88 15.86 -3.65
N VAL A 22 -10.83 15.11 -3.31
CA VAL A 22 -9.52 15.13 -3.99
C VAL A 22 -9.04 13.72 -4.29
N PHE A 23 -8.24 13.61 -5.35
CA PHE A 23 -7.57 12.38 -5.75
C PHE A 23 -6.12 12.68 -6.11
N ARG A 24 -5.21 11.81 -5.70
CA ARG A 24 -3.78 11.97 -5.96
C ARG A 24 -3.37 11.07 -7.11
N LEU A 25 -2.85 11.67 -8.16
CA LEU A 25 -2.34 10.99 -9.33
C LEU A 25 -0.81 11.05 -9.30
N THR A 26 -0.19 9.88 -9.33
CA THR A 26 1.26 9.75 -9.35
C THR A 26 1.67 8.99 -10.61
N ARG A 27 2.76 9.41 -11.24
CA ARG A 27 3.44 8.65 -12.28
C ARG A 27 4.85 8.35 -11.82
N GLU A 28 5.21 7.09 -11.86
CA GLU A 28 6.57 6.64 -11.54
C GLU A 28 7.22 5.98 -12.75
N LEU A 29 8.54 6.05 -12.82
CA LEU A 29 9.36 5.32 -13.79
C LEU A 29 10.27 4.33 -13.06
N TYR A 30 10.25 3.09 -13.51
CA TYR A 30 11.05 2.00 -12.95
C TYR A 30 12.01 1.44 -13.99
N THR A 31 13.24 1.16 -13.58
CA THR A 31 14.20 0.35 -14.33
C THR A 31 14.43 -0.96 -13.58
N ASN A 32 15.26 -1.85 -14.13
CA ASN A 32 15.73 -3.03 -13.41
C ASN A 32 16.53 -2.71 -12.12
N ARG A 33 16.91 -1.45 -11.89
CA ARG A 33 17.58 -0.97 -10.67
C ARG A 33 16.62 -0.28 -9.68
N GLY A 34 15.32 -0.33 -9.95
CA GLY A 34 14.29 0.30 -9.13
C GLY A 34 13.77 1.62 -9.70
N ARG A 35 13.08 2.38 -8.85
CA ARG A 35 12.44 3.64 -9.22
C ARG A 35 13.49 4.71 -9.52
N VAL A 36 13.43 5.29 -10.71
CA VAL A 36 14.36 6.33 -11.17
C VAL A 36 13.73 7.71 -11.18
N TRP A 37 12.40 7.80 -11.14
CA TRP A 37 11.68 9.07 -11.18
C TRP A 37 10.24 8.92 -10.65
N SER A 38 9.67 10.02 -10.13
CA SER A 38 8.29 10.12 -9.67
C SER A 38 7.79 11.57 -9.80
N VAL A 39 6.54 11.75 -10.23
CA VAL A 39 5.80 13.00 -10.13
C VAL A 39 4.42 12.73 -9.55
N GLU A 40 3.92 13.69 -8.80
CA GLU A 40 2.61 13.64 -8.18
C GLU A 40 1.84 14.93 -8.48
N ASN A 41 0.53 14.80 -8.67
CA ASN A 41 -0.40 15.91 -8.69
C ASN A 41 -1.66 15.53 -7.91
N THR A 42 -2.18 16.45 -7.10
CA THR A 42 -3.45 16.29 -6.39
C THR A 42 -4.48 17.15 -7.09
N VAL A 43 -5.58 16.53 -7.52
CA VAL A 43 -6.64 17.21 -8.27
C VAL A 43 -7.98 17.03 -7.60
N ASP A 44 -8.88 17.97 -7.82
CA ASP A 44 -10.27 17.85 -7.39
C ASP A 44 -10.98 16.76 -8.21
N VAL A 45 -11.87 16.02 -7.54
CA VAL A 45 -12.75 15.05 -8.21
C VAL A 45 -14.04 15.75 -8.58
N VAL A 46 -14.29 15.90 -9.88
CA VAL A 46 -15.50 16.53 -10.42
C VAL A 46 -16.31 15.47 -11.15
N SER A 47 -17.58 15.30 -10.76
CA SER A 47 -18.46 14.26 -11.34
C SER A 47 -17.80 12.88 -11.35
N GLN A 48 -17.24 12.47 -10.20
CA GLN A 48 -16.54 11.17 -10.04
C GLN A 48 -15.36 10.97 -11.00
N THR A 49 -14.78 12.05 -11.51
CA THR A 49 -13.68 12.03 -12.46
C THR A 49 -12.51 12.87 -11.96
N ALA A 50 -11.30 12.33 -12.05
CA ALA A 50 -10.05 13.01 -11.74
C ALA A 50 -9.12 12.97 -12.96
N ILE A 51 -8.61 14.14 -13.37
CA ILE A 51 -7.78 14.29 -14.57
C ILE A 51 -6.56 15.13 -14.23
N ALA A 52 -5.37 14.68 -14.62
CA ALA A 52 -4.15 15.47 -14.54
C ALA A 52 -3.26 15.22 -15.76
N SER A 53 -2.57 16.26 -16.19
CA SER A 53 -1.45 16.14 -17.12
C SER A 53 -0.14 16.21 -16.35
N LEU A 54 0.73 15.21 -16.54
CA LEU A 54 1.97 15.03 -15.80
C LEU A 54 3.15 15.08 -16.77
N VAL A 55 4.16 15.90 -16.50
CA VAL A 55 5.37 15.97 -17.34
C VAL A 55 6.31 14.83 -16.96
N VAL A 56 6.58 13.91 -17.88
CA VAL A 56 7.33 12.67 -17.62
C VAL A 56 8.60 12.65 -18.49
N PRO A 57 9.81 12.56 -17.91
CA PRO A 57 11.02 12.53 -18.71
C PRO A 57 11.13 11.23 -19.52
N PRO A 58 11.64 11.28 -20.77
CA PRO A 58 11.90 10.07 -21.53
C PRO A 58 13.11 9.34 -20.94
N VAL A 59 12.87 8.23 -20.22
CA VAL A 59 13.93 7.37 -19.68
C VAL A 59 13.97 6.07 -20.46
N THR A 60 15.01 5.87 -21.27
CA THR A 60 15.18 4.65 -22.07
C THR A 60 15.25 3.41 -21.17
N GLY A 61 14.45 2.39 -21.49
CA GLY A 61 14.42 1.13 -20.75
C GLY A 61 13.65 1.20 -19.43
N ALA A 62 13.01 2.33 -19.11
CA ALA A 62 12.11 2.42 -17.96
C ALA A 62 10.68 2.01 -18.36
N ILE A 63 9.96 1.39 -17.43
CA ILE A 63 8.51 1.19 -17.51
C ILE A 63 7.79 2.28 -16.71
N GLY A 64 6.66 2.75 -17.23
CA GLY A 64 5.79 3.67 -16.51
C GLY A 64 4.84 2.94 -15.60
N VAL A 65 4.59 3.49 -14.42
CA VAL A 65 3.55 3.02 -13.50
C VAL A 65 2.60 4.19 -13.23
N ALA A 66 1.31 4.00 -13.52
CA ALA A 66 0.27 4.95 -13.15
C ALA A 66 -0.28 4.56 -11.78
N ILE A 67 -0.38 5.54 -10.87
CA ILE A 67 -0.82 5.31 -9.50
C ILE A 67 -1.92 6.31 -9.17
N GLY A 68 -3.07 5.80 -8.73
CA GLY A 68 -4.17 6.59 -8.18
C GLY A 68 -4.28 6.32 -6.69
N THR A 69 -4.27 7.37 -5.87
CA THR A 69 -4.36 7.26 -4.41
C THR A 69 -5.52 8.08 -3.89
N ARG A 70 -6.28 7.49 -2.96
CA ARG A 70 -7.28 8.20 -2.15
C ARG A 70 -7.08 7.94 -0.68
N GLU A 71 -7.41 8.93 0.13
CA GLU A 71 -7.67 8.74 1.54
C GLU A 71 -9.14 8.35 1.67
N SER A 72 -9.42 7.18 2.24
CA SER A 72 -10.77 6.61 2.31
C SER A 72 -11.57 7.14 3.52
N GLY A 73 -10.97 8.06 4.30
CA GLY A 73 -11.42 8.42 5.64
C GLY A 73 -11.01 7.39 6.68
N GLY A 74 -11.01 7.78 7.96
CA GLY A 74 -10.64 6.88 9.06
C GLY A 74 -9.18 6.41 8.99
N PRO A 75 -8.88 5.16 9.40
CA PRO A 75 -7.53 4.61 9.40
C PRO A 75 -7.22 3.91 8.07
N SER A 76 -7.65 4.43 6.91
CA SER A 76 -7.57 3.67 5.65
C SER A 76 -7.16 4.51 4.44
N TYR A 77 -6.35 3.92 3.57
CA TYR A 77 -6.04 4.51 2.26
C TYR A 77 -6.01 3.46 1.17
N SER A 78 -6.49 3.84 -0.01
CA SER A 78 -6.49 2.98 -1.20
C SER A 78 -5.45 3.44 -2.22
N GLN A 79 -4.85 2.49 -2.92
CA GLN A 79 -4.04 2.75 -4.10
C GLN A 79 -4.40 1.81 -5.25
N ILE A 80 -4.42 2.33 -6.47
CA ILE A 80 -4.49 1.54 -7.70
C ILE A 80 -3.20 1.80 -8.46
N LEU A 81 -2.48 0.75 -8.81
CA LEU A 81 -1.23 0.80 -9.56
C LEU A 81 -1.39 -0.04 -10.82
N GLU A 82 -0.92 0.47 -11.96
CA GLU A 82 -0.91 -0.29 -13.21
C GLU A 82 0.44 -0.16 -13.92
N ALA A 83 1.00 -1.32 -14.31
CA ALA A 83 2.29 -1.42 -14.97
C ALA A 83 2.27 -2.46 -16.12
N PRO A 84 2.90 -2.19 -17.27
CA PRO A 84 3.33 -0.87 -17.71
C PRO A 84 2.11 -0.01 -18.05
N ALA A 85 2.10 1.23 -17.59
CA ALA A 85 1.06 2.19 -17.94
C ALA A 85 1.36 2.87 -19.29
N PRO A 86 0.39 2.97 -20.21
CA PRO A 86 0.53 3.71 -21.46
C PRO A 86 0.77 5.22 -21.21
N ALA A 87 1.21 5.94 -22.26
CA ALA A 87 1.49 7.37 -22.20
C ALA A 87 0.23 8.25 -22.02
N ALA A 88 -0.93 7.79 -22.50
CA ALA A 88 -2.23 8.29 -22.08
C ALA A 88 -2.90 7.18 -21.29
N TYR A 89 -3.23 7.43 -20.03
CA TYR A 89 -3.79 6.42 -19.13
C TYR A 89 -5.20 6.80 -18.73
N THR A 90 -6.17 5.97 -19.09
CA THR A 90 -7.56 6.09 -18.65
C THR A 90 -7.96 4.86 -17.87
N LEU A 91 -8.63 5.05 -16.74
CA LEU A 91 -9.08 3.98 -15.87
C LEU A 91 -10.52 4.21 -15.40
N ASP A 92 -11.38 3.23 -15.63
CA ASP A 92 -12.66 3.12 -14.94
C ASP A 92 -12.45 2.48 -13.57
N ALA A 93 -12.70 3.23 -12.49
CA ALA A 93 -12.50 2.77 -11.13
C ALA A 93 -13.69 2.00 -10.54
N ASN A 94 -14.79 1.84 -11.29
CA ASN A 94 -15.99 1.18 -10.82
C ASN A 94 -15.69 -0.28 -10.40
N GLY A 95 -15.99 -0.61 -9.14
CA GLY A 95 -15.76 -1.95 -8.58
C GLY A 95 -14.28 -2.35 -8.45
N LEU A 96 -13.31 -1.43 -8.62
CA LEU A 96 -11.89 -1.77 -8.48
C LEU A 96 -11.40 -1.69 -7.03
N PHE A 97 -11.91 -0.73 -6.25
CA PHE A 97 -11.47 -0.54 -4.88
C PHE A 97 -11.81 -1.74 -3.98
N LEU A 98 -10.94 -2.01 -3.02
CA LEU A 98 -11.12 -3.07 -2.03
C LEU A 98 -11.93 -2.55 -0.83
N PRO A 99 -12.43 -3.46 0.02
CA PRO A 99 -12.99 -3.10 1.32
C PRO A 99 -12.08 -2.20 2.15
N VAL A 100 -12.64 -1.10 2.64
CA VAL A 100 -11.95 -0.07 3.42
C VAL A 100 -11.91 -0.47 4.89
N PHE A 101 -10.79 -0.21 5.58
CA PHE A 101 -10.69 -0.45 7.03
C PHE A 101 -11.57 0.52 7.82
N VAL A 102 -12.40 -0.01 8.71
CA VAL A 102 -13.30 0.80 9.55
C VAL A 102 -12.59 1.22 10.83
N ASP A 103 -11.89 0.29 11.48
CA ASP A 103 -11.13 0.51 12.70
C ASP A 103 -9.65 0.16 12.53
N SER A 104 -8.82 0.58 13.49
CA SER A 104 -7.43 0.15 13.55
C SER A 104 -7.35 -1.36 13.84
N PRO A 105 -6.48 -2.11 13.16
CA PRO A 105 -6.28 -3.53 13.45
C PRO A 105 -5.83 -3.80 14.88
N GLY A 106 -6.31 -4.90 15.47
CA GLY A 106 -5.94 -5.37 16.80
C GLY A 106 -5.09 -6.64 16.76
N PHE A 107 -4.42 -6.93 17.87
CA PHE A 107 -3.70 -8.20 18.07
C PHE A 107 -4.24 -8.93 19.30
N ASP A 108 -4.67 -10.17 19.10
CA ASP A 108 -5.02 -11.11 20.15
C ASP A 108 -3.82 -11.98 20.47
N GLN A 109 -3.19 -11.73 21.62
CA GLN A 109 -2.02 -12.47 22.08
C GLN A 109 -2.32 -13.93 22.41
N VAL A 110 -3.53 -14.23 22.90
CA VAL A 110 -3.91 -15.60 23.31
C VAL A 110 -4.00 -16.50 22.08
N ASN A 111 -4.60 -16.00 21.01
CA ASN A 111 -4.77 -16.75 19.77
C ASN A 111 -3.63 -16.53 18.76
N SER A 112 -2.76 -15.54 19.02
CA SER A 112 -1.73 -15.04 18.11
C SER A 112 -2.32 -14.64 16.75
N THR A 113 -3.36 -13.80 16.81
CA THR A 113 -4.17 -13.41 15.64
C THR A 113 -4.20 -11.90 15.50
N VAL A 114 -3.91 -11.40 14.31
CA VAL A 114 -4.21 -10.02 13.91
C VAL A 114 -5.62 -9.98 13.33
N SER A 115 -6.47 -9.07 13.78
CA SER A 115 -7.84 -8.91 13.27
C SER A 115 -8.17 -7.46 12.97
N TRP A 116 -9.11 -7.24 12.07
CA TRP A 116 -9.55 -5.91 11.66
C TRP A 116 -11.03 -5.92 11.27
N THR A 117 -11.58 -4.74 11.02
CA THR A 117 -12.94 -4.55 10.50
C THR A 117 -12.85 -3.84 9.15
N GLN A 118 -13.69 -4.26 8.21
CA GLN A 118 -13.74 -3.72 6.85
C GLN A 118 -15.18 -3.48 6.42
N THR A 119 -15.38 -2.59 5.45
CA THR A 119 -16.66 -2.43 4.78
C THR A 119 -17.06 -3.71 4.03
N ALA A 120 -18.36 -3.90 3.76
CA ALA A 120 -18.81 -5.03 2.95
C ALA A 120 -18.56 -4.82 1.45
N ASP A 121 -18.50 -3.56 1.01
CA ASP A 121 -18.37 -3.20 -0.40
C ASP A 121 -16.90 -3.23 -0.87
N GLY A 122 -16.71 -3.60 -2.13
CA GLY A 122 -15.41 -3.61 -2.81
C GLY A 122 -15.11 -4.94 -3.50
N ALA A 123 -14.04 -4.97 -4.30
CA ALA A 123 -13.54 -6.21 -4.87
C ALA A 123 -12.89 -7.08 -3.78
N SER A 124 -13.07 -8.39 -3.87
CA SER A 124 -12.40 -9.34 -2.97
C SER A 124 -10.87 -9.26 -3.16
N PRO A 125 -10.10 -8.99 -2.09
CA PRO A 125 -8.65 -9.08 -2.12
C PRO A 125 -8.20 -10.52 -2.39
N ASP A 126 -6.99 -10.67 -2.95
CA ASP A 126 -6.38 -11.98 -3.16
C ASP A 126 -5.43 -12.35 -2.00
N LEU A 127 -4.87 -11.34 -1.33
CA LEU A 127 -3.91 -11.51 -0.23
C LEU A 127 -4.07 -10.49 0.89
N THR A 128 -3.57 -10.87 2.06
CA THR A 128 -3.36 -10.00 3.21
C THR A 128 -1.89 -9.99 3.58
N MET A 129 -1.36 -8.80 3.88
CA MET A 129 -0.09 -8.60 4.56
C MET A 129 -0.33 -7.97 5.92
N ALA A 130 0.30 -8.48 6.97
CA ALA A 130 0.30 -7.85 8.29
C ALA A 130 1.74 -7.64 8.76
N GLN A 131 2.00 -6.48 9.34
CA GLN A 131 3.25 -6.17 10.00
C GLN A 131 2.98 -5.85 11.46
N ILE A 132 3.67 -6.55 12.37
CA ILE A 132 3.57 -6.33 13.81
C ILE A 132 4.96 -6.14 14.39
N GLU A 133 5.08 -5.28 15.38
CA GLU A 133 6.26 -5.09 16.22
C GLU A 133 5.97 -5.67 17.61
N ILE A 134 6.89 -6.49 18.10
CA ILE A 134 6.78 -7.15 19.41
C ILE A 134 8.01 -6.74 20.23
N GLY A 135 7.76 -6.13 21.38
CA GLY A 135 8.77 -5.78 22.37
C GLY A 135 8.63 -6.66 23.60
N ARG A 136 9.73 -7.33 23.99
CA ARG A 136 9.79 -8.13 25.21
C ARG A 136 10.87 -7.63 26.16
N SER A 137 10.44 -7.05 27.28
CA SER A 137 11.35 -6.47 28.27
C SER A 137 12.27 -7.51 28.93
N SER A 138 11.78 -8.73 29.18
CA SER A 138 12.58 -9.81 29.77
C SER A 138 13.75 -10.26 28.87
N LEU A 139 13.60 -10.14 27.55
CA LEU A 139 14.67 -10.39 26.57
C LEU A 139 15.44 -9.12 26.17
N LYS A 140 15.00 -7.93 26.63
CA LYS A 140 15.53 -6.62 26.22
C LYS A 140 15.64 -6.48 24.70
N THR A 141 14.65 -6.99 23.98
CA THR A 141 14.68 -7.06 22.52
C THR A 141 13.33 -6.70 21.91
N THR A 142 13.38 -6.25 20.66
CA THR A 142 12.23 -5.90 19.83
C THR A 142 12.45 -6.50 18.45
N TRP A 143 11.40 -7.12 17.90
CA TRP A 143 11.46 -7.72 16.57
C TRP A 143 10.17 -7.44 15.82
N ARG A 144 10.24 -7.56 14.49
CA ARG A 144 9.08 -7.42 13.61
C ARG A 144 8.72 -8.74 12.98
N TRP A 145 7.44 -9.02 12.93
CA TRP A 145 6.88 -10.06 12.08
C TRP A 145 6.23 -9.40 10.89
N ARG A 146 6.55 -9.92 9.71
CA ARG A 146 5.80 -9.67 8.48
C ARG A 146 5.15 -10.98 8.09
N ILE A 147 3.87 -10.92 7.76
CA ILE A 147 3.06 -12.08 7.41
C ILE A 147 2.42 -11.77 6.07
N VAL A 148 2.40 -12.77 5.18
CA VAL A 148 1.74 -12.68 3.88
C VAL A 148 0.95 -13.98 3.68
N ALA A 149 -0.36 -13.87 3.59
CA ALA A 149 -1.26 -15.00 3.46
C ALA A 149 -2.29 -14.75 2.35
N PRO A 150 -2.91 -15.82 1.80
CA PRO A 150 -4.14 -15.67 1.03
C PRO A 150 -5.17 -14.89 1.85
N HIS A 151 -5.99 -14.07 1.19
CA HIS A 151 -7.08 -13.38 1.89
C HIS A 151 -8.25 -14.33 2.11
N ASP A 152 -8.52 -14.70 3.36
CA ASP A 152 -9.60 -15.60 3.77
C ASP A 152 -10.58 -14.98 4.78
N GLY A 153 -10.49 -13.66 4.99
CA GLY A 153 -11.38 -12.92 5.88
C GLY A 153 -10.68 -11.74 6.56
N ALA A 154 -11.25 -11.31 7.68
CA ALA A 154 -10.81 -10.13 8.44
C ALA A 154 -9.82 -10.46 9.57
N SER A 155 -9.02 -11.51 9.40
CA SER A 155 -7.99 -11.90 10.36
C SER A 155 -6.86 -12.68 9.71
N VAL A 156 -5.67 -12.64 10.30
CA VAL A 156 -4.56 -13.53 9.95
C VAL A 156 -3.90 -14.05 11.22
N ARG A 157 -3.66 -15.36 11.27
CA ARG A 157 -2.98 -16.00 12.40
C ARG A 157 -1.48 -16.10 12.14
N LEU A 158 -0.69 -15.79 13.16
CA LEU A 158 0.75 -15.97 13.12
C LEU A 158 1.10 -17.47 13.18
N PRO A 159 2.10 -17.93 12.41
CA PRO A 159 2.66 -19.26 12.63
C PRO A 159 3.32 -19.35 14.01
N VAL A 160 3.37 -20.55 14.59
CA VAL A 160 4.14 -20.81 15.82
C VAL A 160 5.55 -21.24 15.40
N LEU A 161 6.56 -20.47 15.80
CA LEU A 161 7.97 -20.79 15.53
C LEU A 161 8.44 -21.93 16.43
N PRO A 162 9.08 -22.98 15.88
CA PRO A 162 9.66 -24.06 16.65
C PRO A 162 11.11 -23.78 17.08
N GLY A 163 11.64 -24.63 17.96
CA GLY A 163 13.07 -24.69 18.30
C GLY A 163 13.61 -23.35 18.83
N ASP A 164 14.75 -22.92 18.29
CA ASP A 164 15.42 -21.68 18.68
C ASP A 164 14.61 -20.41 18.36
N GLY A 165 13.61 -20.51 17.48
CA GLY A 165 12.66 -19.43 17.20
C GLY A 165 11.52 -19.34 18.21
N ALA A 166 11.30 -20.38 19.04
CA ALA A 166 10.18 -20.40 19.98
C ALA A 166 10.16 -19.20 20.97
N PRO A 167 11.31 -18.71 21.47
CA PRO A 167 11.34 -17.48 22.28
C PRO A 167 10.87 -16.22 21.54
N LEU A 168 10.75 -16.22 20.22
CA LEU A 168 10.26 -15.09 19.43
C LEU A 168 8.74 -15.16 19.12
N ASN A 169 8.07 -16.23 19.56
CA ASN A 169 6.61 -16.28 19.54
C ASN A 169 6.03 -15.25 20.53
N PRO A 170 4.91 -14.59 20.20
CA PRO A 170 4.22 -13.69 21.13
C PRO A 170 3.89 -14.37 22.46
N ALA A 171 4.02 -13.62 23.55
CA ALA A 171 3.65 -14.02 24.92
C ALA A 171 2.78 -12.94 25.57
N PHE A 172 2.05 -13.30 26.62
CA PHE A 172 1.08 -12.41 27.29
C PHE A 172 1.71 -11.13 27.89
N GLU A 173 2.99 -11.16 28.23
CA GLU A 173 3.70 -10.00 28.78
C GLU A 173 4.35 -9.11 27.71
N ASP A 174 4.18 -9.45 26.43
CA ASP A 174 4.76 -8.66 25.35
C ASP A 174 4.00 -7.37 25.12
N PHE A 175 4.75 -6.33 24.77
CA PHE A 175 4.20 -5.14 24.16
C PHE A 175 4.06 -5.40 22.67
N VAL A 176 2.83 -5.52 22.18
CA VAL A 176 2.56 -5.80 20.76
C VAL A 176 1.89 -4.60 20.11
N PHE A 177 2.37 -4.26 18.92
CA PHE A 177 1.85 -3.18 18.10
C PHE A 177 1.63 -3.68 16.68
N VAL A 178 0.40 -3.53 16.16
CA VAL A 178 0.12 -3.82 14.74
C VAL A 178 0.48 -2.59 13.93
N GLU A 179 1.61 -2.64 13.22
CA GLU A 179 2.12 -1.52 12.42
C GLU A 179 1.28 -1.27 11.16
N SER A 180 0.84 -2.33 10.50
CA SER A 180 -0.07 -2.21 9.36
C SER A 180 -0.75 -3.53 9.05
N VAL A 181 -1.97 -3.42 8.53
CA VAL A 181 -2.59 -4.46 7.72
C VAL A 181 -2.83 -3.89 6.34
N THR A 182 -2.49 -4.68 5.33
CA THR A 182 -2.68 -4.35 3.93
C THR A 182 -3.40 -5.50 3.27
N THR A 183 -4.45 -5.21 2.51
CA THR A 183 -5.06 -6.17 1.60
C THR A 183 -4.75 -5.76 0.17
N ALA A 184 -4.56 -6.73 -0.71
CA ALA A 184 -4.27 -6.43 -2.10
C ALA A 184 -4.95 -7.39 -3.06
N LYS A 185 -5.31 -6.86 -4.22
CA LYS A 185 -5.70 -7.60 -5.42
C LYS A 185 -4.58 -7.47 -6.44
N VAL A 186 -4.08 -8.59 -6.95
CA VAL A 186 -2.87 -8.66 -7.78
C VAL A 186 -3.10 -9.52 -9.01
N PRO A 187 -2.42 -9.25 -10.14
CA PRO A 187 -2.49 -10.14 -11.30
C PRO A 187 -1.99 -11.54 -10.95
N GLY A 188 -2.80 -12.56 -11.24
CA GLY A 188 -2.47 -13.96 -10.92
C GLY A 188 -2.72 -14.38 -9.46
N GLY A 189 -3.23 -13.49 -8.61
CA GLY A 189 -3.58 -13.79 -7.22
C GLY A 189 -2.38 -14.02 -6.30
N TYR A 190 -2.64 -14.50 -5.07
CA TYR A 190 -1.62 -14.70 -4.03
C TYR A 190 -0.42 -15.53 -4.49
N ASP A 191 -0.66 -16.63 -5.22
CA ASP A 191 0.41 -17.54 -5.64
C ASP A 191 1.42 -16.90 -6.60
N ALA A 192 0.99 -15.90 -7.38
CA ALA A 192 1.87 -15.17 -8.29
C ALA A 192 2.89 -14.28 -7.57
N VAL A 193 2.61 -13.90 -6.30
CA VAL A 193 3.42 -12.91 -5.57
C VAL A 193 4.04 -13.45 -4.29
N ARG A 194 3.58 -14.58 -3.76
CA ARG A 194 4.02 -15.12 -2.45
C ARG A 194 5.52 -15.35 -2.33
N ALA A 195 6.20 -15.69 -3.43
CA ALA A 195 7.64 -15.92 -3.44
C ALA A 195 8.45 -14.62 -3.24
N ASP A 196 7.88 -13.48 -3.67
CA ASP A 196 8.54 -12.18 -3.66
C ASP A 196 7.97 -11.20 -2.63
N ALA A 197 6.87 -11.57 -1.96
CA ALA A 197 6.14 -10.70 -1.03
C ALA A 197 6.99 -10.18 0.15
N PHE A 198 8.09 -10.85 0.48
CA PHE A 198 9.06 -10.40 1.49
C PHE A 198 10.25 -9.62 0.92
N ASN A 199 10.54 -9.79 -0.37
CA ASN A 199 11.65 -9.12 -1.06
C ASN A 199 11.28 -7.69 -1.46
N VAL A 200 9.98 -7.41 -1.60
CA VAL A 200 9.47 -6.09 -1.92
C VAL A 200 9.41 -5.24 -0.63
N GLY A 201 10.25 -4.19 -0.58
CA GLY A 201 10.22 -3.23 0.54
C GLY A 201 8.89 -2.48 0.67
N SER A 202 8.10 -2.44 -0.40
CA SER A 202 6.73 -1.94 -0.45
C SER A 202 5.94 -2.62 -1.58
N LEU A 203 4.61 -2.63 -1.49
CA LEU A 203 3.77 -3.12 -2.61
C LEU A 203 3.88 -2.26 -3.88
N GLY A 204 4.33 -1.01 -3.77
CA GLY A 204 4.68 -0.20 -4.95
C GLY A 204 5.86 -0.80 -5.74
N ALA A 205 6.85 -1.37 -5.04
CA ALA A 205 7.94 -2.09 -5.70
C ALA A 205 7.45 -3.38 -6.37
N LEU A 206 6.44 -4.05 -5.80
CA LEU A 206 5.79 -5.22 -6.41
C LEU A 206 5.10 -4.85 -7.72
N ALA A 207 4.40 -3.73 -7.79
CA ALA A 207 3.76 -3.29 -9.03
C ALA A 207 4.76 -3.04 -10.17
N GLY A 208 5.99 -2.61 -9.87
CA GLY A 208 7.06 -2.50 -10.87
C GLY A 208 7.62 -3.85 -11.36
N GLN A 209 7.31 -4.95 -10.67
CA GLN A 209 7.73 -6.31 -11.04
C GLN A 209 6.62 -7.11 -11.72
N LEU A 210 5.36 -6.70 -11.54
CA LEU A 210 4.21 -7.36 -12.13
C LEU A 210 3.76 -6.64 -13.40
N THR A 211 3.21 -7.42 -14.34
CA THR A 211 2.44 -6.86 -15.45
C THR A 211 0.97 -6.92 -15.09
N GLY A 212 0.28 -5.79 -15.18
CA GLY A 212 -1.14 -5.62 -14.90
C GLY A 212 -1.41 -4.65 -13.75
N ARG A 213 -2.60 -4.78 -13.18
CA ARG A 213 -3.13 -3.88 -12.16
C ARG A 213 -3.03 -4.49 -10.77
N VAL A 214 -2.49 -3.72 -9.83
CA VAL A 214 -2.46 -4.00 -8.40
C VAL A 214 -3.38 -3.00 -7.71
N VAL A 215 -4.32 -3.47 -6.90
CA VAL A 215 -5.13 -2.62 -6.02
C VAL A 215 -4.80 -2.93 -4.59
N ILE A 216 -4.64 -1.90 -3.77
CA ILE A 216 -4.19 -1.99 -2.39
C ILE A 216 -5.18 -1.21 -1.52
N GLU A 217 -5.56 -1.80 -0.40
CA GLU A 217 -6.07 -1.07 0.76
C GLU A 217 -5.13 -1.29 1.92
N GLN A 218 -4.74 -0.23 2.60
CA GLN A 218 -3.87 -0.33 3.77
C GLN A 218 -4.42 0.48 4.93
N SER A 219 -4.32 -0.11 6.12
CA SER A 219 -4.62 0.58 7.36
C SER A 219 -3.55 1.64 7.63
N GLN A 220 -3.94 2.89 7.77
CA GLN A 220 -3.12 3.94 8.36
C GLN A 220 -3.18 3.87 9.88
N LEU A 221 -2.02 3.84 10.50
CA LEU A 221 -1.91 4.21 11.90
C LEU A 221 -1.74 5.73 12.01
N LEU A 222 -2.49 6.33 12.93
CA LEU A 222 -2.38 7.75 13.30
C LEU A 222 -0.96 8.19 13.72
N PHE A 223 -0.03 7.27 13.98
CA PHE A 223 1.35 7.63 14.32
C PHE A 223 2.16 8.20 13.16
N ASP A 224 1.81 7.88 11.91
CA ASP A 224 2.52 8.41 10.74
C ASP A 224 2.19 9.88 10.49
N SER A 225 0.97 10.33 10.82
CA SER A 225 0.63 11.76 10.79
C SER A 225 1.36 12.53 11.90
N VAL A 226 1.54 11.93 13.09
CA VAL A 226 2.30 12.52 14.20
C VAL A 226 3.81 12.57 13.92
N ARG A 227 4.40 11.53 13.30
CA ARG A 227 5.82 11.55 12.87
C ARG A 227 6.05 12.56 11.75
N ARG A 228 5.16 12.65 10.76
CA ARG A 228 5.23 13.69 9.71
C ARG A 228 5.07 15.10 10.29
N GLN A 229 4.16 15.31 11.23
CA GLN A 229 4.02 16.61 11.93
C GLN A 229 5.24 16.99 12.76
N ARG A 230 5.90 16.03 13.42
CA ARG A 230 7.15 16.29 14.17
C ARG A 230 8.32 16.62 13.25
N ALA A 231 8.38 16.05 12.05
CA ALA A 231 9.40 16.36 11.05
C ALA A 231 9.24 17.76 10.42
N SER A 232 8.02 18.30 10.39
CA SER A 232 7.74 19.63 9.80
C SER A 232 7.86 20.81 10.77
N THR A 233 8.14 20.58 12.06
CA THR A 233 8.27 21.68 13.03
C THR A 233 9.70 22.25 12.99
N PRO A 234 9.91 23.53 12.57
CA PRO A 234 11.24 24.11 12.56
C PRO A 234 11.78 24.20 13.98
N ARG A 235 13.00 23.69 14.21
CA ARG A 235 13.73 23.96 15.45
C ARG A 235 13.98 25.46 15.54
N ARG A 236 13.24 26.16 16.40
CA ARG A 236 13.58 27.53 16.79
C ARG A 236 14.99 27.51 17.39
N ARG A 237 15.89 28.28 16.79
CA ARG A 237 17.20 28.61 17.35
C ARG A 237 17.07 29.83 18.25
#